data_AF-A0A8T5BJ57-F1
#
_entry.id   AF-A0A8T5BJ57-F1
#
_cell.length_a   1.000
_cell.length_b   1.000
_cell.length_c   1.000
_cell.angle_alpha   90.00
_cell.angle_beta   90.00
_cell.angle_gamma   90.00
#
_symmetry.space_group_name_H-M   'P 1'
#
loop_
_entity.id
_entity.type
_entity.pdbx_description
1 polymer ?
#
loop_
_entity_poly.entity_id
_entity_poly.type
_entity_poly.pdbx_seq_one_letter_code
_entity_poly.pdbx_strand_id
1 'polypeptide(L)'
;MRKRLAALDEFDKKRYMVVGDLAIKAVEQAIEALAALENLHFHLHPRSAHNARLHWIKEKFPYLSKDIDELWGAYGVLGYEGINGERAEKVIAAMERVLNEFENKSNIKFK
;
A
#
# COMPACT_ATOMS: atom_id res chain seq x y z
N MET A 1 -8.32 -0.09 -9.36
CA MET A 1 -6.94 0.45 -9.42
C MET A 1 -5.97 -0.61 -9.97
N ARG A 2 -5.12 -0.27 -10.95
CA ARG A 2 -4.29 -1.26 -11.69
C ARG A 2 -3.33 -2.06 -10.80
N LYS A 3 -2.67 -1.41 -9.83
CA LYS A 3 -1.67 -2.06 -8.96
C LYS A 3 -2.29 -3.04 -7.97
N ARG A 4 -3.46 -2.69 -7.40
CA ARG A 4 -4.27 -3.58 -6.56
C ARG A 4 -4.66 -4.85 -7.33
N LEU A 5 -5.23 -4.69 -8.53
CA LEU A 5 -5.65 -5.84 -9.36
C LEU A 5 -4.46 -6.74 -9.72
N ALA A 6 -3.32 -6.15 -10.05
CA ALA A 6 -2.10 -6.91 -10.33
C ALA A 6 -1.58 -7.66 -9.08
N ALA A 7 -1.63 -7.04 -7.90
CA ALA A 7 -1.21 -7.71 -6.66
C ALA A 7 -2.07 -8.95 -6.37
N LEU A 8 -3.39 -8.83 -6.55
CA LEU A 8 -4.35 -9.93 -6.37
C LEU A 8 -4.12 -11.05 -7.38
N ASP A 9 -3.94 -10.71 -8.66
CA ASP A 9 -3.67 -11.69 -9.73
C ASP A 9 -2.35 -12.45 -9.52
N GLU A 10 -1.29 -11.76 -9.11
CA GLU A 10 0.00 -12.40 -8.82
C GLU A 10 -0.06 -13.27 -7.55
N PHE A 11 -0.85 -12.87 -6.54
CA PHE A 11 -1.11 -13.71 -5.37
C PHE A 11 -1.86 -14.99 -5.73
N ASP A 12 -2.92 -14.89 -6.54
CA ASP A 12 -3.71 -16.03 -7.02
C ASP A 12 -2.84 -17.01 -7.83
N LYS A 13 -1.94 -16.47 -8.66
CA LYS A 13 -0.93 -17.24 -9.42
C LYS A 13 0.23 -17.75 -8.56
N LYS A 14 0.23 -17.51 -7.25
CA LYS A 14 1.28 -17.88 -6.29
C LYS A 14 2.67 -17.29 -6.60
N ARG A 15 2.70 -16.15 -7.29
CA ARG A 15 3.92 -15.42 -7.65
C ARG A 15 4.26 -14.40 -6.57
N TYR A 16 4.54 -14.90 -5.37
CA TYR A 16 4.62 -14.09 -4.15
C TYR A 16 5.71 -13.03 -4.15
N MET A 17 6.79 -13.22 -4.91
CA MET A 17 7.92 -12.29 -5.01
C MET A 17 7.51 -10.86 -5.40
N VAL A 18 6.49 -10.72 -6.27
CA VAL A 18 6.05 -9.39 -6.75
C VAL A 18 4.85 -8.84 -5.99
N VAL A 19 4.21 -9.64 -5.12
CA VAL A 19 3.00 -9.24 -4.38
C VAL A 19 3.28 -8.04 -3.48
N GLY A 20 4.41 -8.04 -2.77
CA GLY A 20 4.82 -6.92 -1.90
C GLY A 20 4.97 -5.59 -2.66
N ASP A 21 5.68 -5.61 -3.80
CA ASP A 21 5.89 -4.42 -4.64
C ASP A 21 4.59 -3.86 -5.22
N LEU A 22 3.68 -4.73 -5.67
CA LEU A 22 2.42 -4.31 -6.25
C LEU A 22 1.45 -3.79 -5.19
N ALA A 23 1.37 -4.46 -4.03
CA ALA A 23 0.51 -4.07 -2.93
C ALA A 23 0.88 -2.69 -2.38
N ILE A 24 2.17 -2.43 -2.23
CA ILE A 24 2.63 -1.16 -1.67
C ILE A 24 2.41 0.01 -2.63
N LYS A 25 2.67 -0.19 -3.92
CA LYS A 25 2.39 0.82 -4.95
C LYS A 25 0.91 1.14 -5.04
N ALA A 26 0.03 0.16 -4.84
CA ALA A 26 -1.41 0.40 -4.77
C ALA A 26 -1.79 1.33 -3.62
N VAL A 27 -1.22 1.09 -2.43
CA VAL A 27 -1.45 1.92 -1.25
C VAL A 27 -0.84 3.32 -1.42
N GLU A 28 0.38 3.45 -1.95
CA GLU A 28 0.99 4.75 -2.25
C GLU A 28 0.14 5.59 -3.22
N GLN A 29 -0.39 4.98 -4.29
CA GLN A 29 -1.28 5.66 -5.23
C GLN A 29 -2.55 6.17 -4.55
N ALA A 30 -3.11 5.39 -3.63
CA ALA A 30 -4.29 5.80 -2.88
C ALA A 30 -3.96 6.94 -1.87
N ILE A 31 -2.82 6.86 -1.18
CA ILE A 31 -2.33 7.93 -0.31
C ILE A 31 -2.17 9.24 -1.10
N GLU A 32 -1.57 9.19 -2.28
CA GLU A 32 -1.41 10.37 -3.14
C GLU A 32 -2.76 10.95 -3.60
N ALA A 33 -3.72 10.10 -3.95
CA ALA A 33 -5.07 10.55 -4.30
C ALA A 33 -5.77 11.24 -3.13
N LEU A 34 -5.64 10.70 -1.91
CA LEU A 34 -6.19 11.29 -0.70
C LEU A 34 -5.52 12.63 -0.35
N ALA A 35 -4.19 12.70 -0.46
CA ALA A 35 -3.43 13.90 -0.15
C ALA A 35 -3.71 15.03 -1.15
N ALA A 36 -3.98 14.68 -2.42
CA ALA A 36 -4.37 15.65 -3.43
C ALA A 36 -5.70 16.36 -3.09
N LEU A 37 -6.63 15.72 -2.37
CA LEU A 37 -7.85 16.38 -1.86
C LEU A 37 -7.54 17.52 -0.88
N GLU A 38 -6.37 17.48 -0.23
CA GLU A 38 -5.86 18.51 0.67
C GLU A 38 -4.80 19.39 0.02
N ASN A 39 -4.66 19.33 -1.31
CA ASN A 39 -3.67 20.08 -2.08
C ASN A 39 -2.21 19.74 -1.71
N LEU A 40 -1.97 18.52 -1.22
CA LEU A 40 -0.65 18.01 -0.85
C LEU A 40 -0.08 17.10 -1.94
N HIS A 41 1.18 17.34 -2.30
CA HIS A 41 1.89 16.62 -3.35
C HIS A 41 3.30 16.19 -2.92
N PHE A 42 3.48 14.89 -2.63
CA PHE A 42 4.73 14.37 -2.08
C PHE A 42 5.88 14.24 -3.09
N HIS A 43 5.59 14.26 -4.39
CA HIS A 43 6.58 14.02 -5.45
C HIS A 43 7.54 15.21 -5.69
N LEU A 44 7.32 16.36 -5.05
CA LEU A 44 8.19 17.52 -5.15
C LEU A 44 9.60 17.27 -4.58
N HIS A 45 9.74 16.26 -3.71
CA HIS A 45 11.04 15.83 -3.15
C HIS A 45 11.19 14.30 -3.18
N PRO A 46 11.65 13.71 -4.31
CA PRO A 46 11.67 12.26 -4.49
C PRO A 46 12.43 11.47 -3.42
N ARG A 47 13.48 12.06 -2.83
CA ARG A 47 14.29 11.43 -1.77
C ARG A 47 13.55 11.29 -0.43
N SER A 48 12.55 12.14 -0.17
CA SER A 48 11.77 12.13 1.06
C SER A 48 10.30 11.76 0.85
N ALA A 49 9.83 11.67 -0.41
CA ALA A 49 8.45 11.37 -0.77
C ALA A 49 7.91 10.13 -0.06
N HIS A 50 8.73 9.08 0.04
CA HIS A 50 8.40 7.87 0.76
C HIS A 50 8.08 8.12 2.25
N ASN A 51 9.02 8.73 2.98
CA ASN A 51 8.84 9.04 4.40
C ASN A 51 7.69 10.03 4.62
N ALA A 52 7.48 10.98 3.69
CA ALA A 52 6.41 11.96 3.77
C ALA A 52 5.03 11.32 3.64
N ARG A 53 4.82 10.42 2.67
CA ARG A 53 3.58 9.62 2.55
C ARG A 53 3.31 8.82 3.82
N LEU A 54 4.36 8.17 4.33
CA LEU A 54 4.33 7.32 5.52
C LEU A 54 3.92 8.09 6.77
N HIS A 55 4.55 9.24 7.00
CA HIS A 55 4.27 10.08 8.14
C HIS A 55 2.84 10.62 8.06
N TRP A 56 2.50 11.23 6.93
CA TRP A 56 1.18 11.82 6.71
C TRP A 56 0.05 10.80 6.90
N ILE A 57 0.19 9.59 6.36
CA ILE A 57 -0.87 8.59 6.47
C ILE A 57 -1.03 8.06 7.89
N LYS A 58 0.06 7.94 8.65
CA LYS A 58 0.00 7.52 10.06
C LYS A 58 -0.53 8.62 10.97
N GLU A 59 -0.30 9.89 10.65
CA GLU A 59 -0.93 11.00 11.35
C GLU A 59 -2.44 11.06 11.08
N LYS A 60 -2.84 10.89 9.81
CA LYS A 60 -4.24 10.98 9.40
C LYS A 60 -5.07 9.75 9.78
N PHE A 61 -4.46 8.56 9.76
CA PHE A 61 -5.09 7.30 10.14
C PHE A 61 -4.20 6.49 11.09
N PRO A 62 -4.05 6.92 12.36
CA PRO A 62 -3.13 6.27 13.30
C PRO A 62 -3.42 4.79 13.53
N TYR A 63 -4.70 4.40 13.48
CA TYR A 63 -5.16 3.02 13.64
C TYR A 63 -4.70 2.07 12.53
N LEU A 64 -4.33 2.60 11.35
CA LEU A 64 -3.77 1.82 10.23
C LEU A 64 -2.26 1.62 10.33
N SER A 65 -1.58 2.21 11.32
CA SER A 65 -0.11 2.21 11.37
C SER A 65 0.51 0.83 11.28
N LYS A 66 -0.11 -0.19 11.91
CA LYS A 66 0.37 -1.58 11.86
C LYS A 66 0.24 -2.20 10.46
N ASP A 67 -0.88 -1.96 9.78
CA ASP A 67 -1.09 -2.46 8.40
C ASP A 67 -0.12 -1.80 7.43
N ILE A 68 0.11 -0.49 7.61
CA ILE A 68 1.11 0.27 6.88
C ILE A 68 2.49 -0.34 7.10
N ASP A 69 2.90 -0.57 8.36
CA ASP A 69 4.20 -1.17 8.68
C ASP A 69 4.39 -2.58 8.09
N GLU A 70 3.34 -3.41 8.08
CA GLU A 70 3.37 -4.73 7.45
C GLU A 70 3.62 -4.63 5.93
N LEU A 71 2.92 -3.72 5.24
CA LEU A 71 3.10 -3.49 3.81
C LEU A 71 4.55 -3.08 3.48
N TRP A 72 5.11 -2.13 4.24
CA TRP A 72 6.49 -1.67 4.05
C TRP A 72 7.53 -2.73 4.40
N GLY A 73 7.34 -3.45 5.50
CA GLY A 73 8.22 -4.54 5.88
C GLY A 73 8.25 -5.64 4.82
N ALA A 74 7.12 -5.91 4.16
CA ALA A 74 7.05 -6.89 3.10
C ALA A 74 7.72 -6.46 1.79
N TYR A 75 7.74 -5.17 1.45
CA TYR A 75 8.52 -4.67 0.31
C TYR A 75 10.00 -5.05 0.43
N GLY A 76 10.56 -4.96 1.64
CA GLY A 76 11.95 -5.35 1.91
C GLY A 76 12.21 -6.86 1.87
N VAL A 77 11.25 -7.70 2.29
CA VAL A 77 11.49 -9.14 2.47
C VAL A 77 10.92 -10.01 1.35
N LEU A 78 9.69 -9.77 0.89
CA LEU A 78 9.12 -10.54 -0.22
C LEU A 78 9.80 -10.23 -1.55
N GLY A 79 10.36 -9.02 -1.70
CA GLY A 79 11.11 -8.65 -2.91
C GLY A 79 12.40 -9.46 -3.11
N TYR A 80 13.05 -9.90 -2.02
CA TYR A 80 14.35 -10.59 -2.08
C TYR A 80 14.29 -12.08 -1.69
N GLU A 81 13.35 -12.51 -0.83
CA GLU A 81 13.24 -13.89 -0.30
C GLU A 81 11.89 -14.56 -0.64
N GLY A 82 11.15 -14.01 -1.62
CA GLY A 82 9.72 -14.24 -1.87
C GLY A 82 9.28 -15.63 -2.33
N ILE A 83 9.32 -16.63 -1.43
CA ILE A 83 8.60 -17.91 -1.55
C ILE A 83 7.50 -18.11 -0.49
N ASN A 84 7.33 -17.16 0.43
CA ASN A 84 6.42 -17.30 1.57
C ASN A 84 4.99 -16.82 1.24
N GLY A 85 4.10 -17.75 0.94
CA GLY A 85 2.68 -17.47 0.67
C GLY A 85 1.90 -16.92 1.86
N GLU A 86 2.21 -17.33 3.09
CA GLU A 86 1.57 -16.81 4.31
C GLU A 86 1.86 -15.31 4.48
N ARG A 87 3.08 -14.90 4.18
CA ARG A 87 3.45 -13.48 4.22
C ARG A 87 2.79 -12.70 3.09
N ALA A 88 2.70 -13.26 1.89
CA ALA A 88 1.98 -12.63 0.79
C ALA A 88 0.48 -12.46 1.12
N GLU A 89 -0.13 -13.41 1.84
CA GLU A 89 -1.52 -13.31 2.32
C GLU A 89 -1.68 -12.16 3.32
N LYS A 90 -0.77 -12.04 4.30
CA LYS A 90 -0.78 -10.92 5.26
C LYS A 90 -0.70 -9.56 4.56
N VAL A 91 0.13 -9.47 3.52
CA VAL A 91 0.30 -8.26 2.69
C VAL A 91 -0.97 -7.93 1.92
N ILE A 92 -1.60 -8.90 1.25
CA ILE A 92 -2.86 -8.69 0.55
C ILE A 92 -3.95 -8.24 1.53
N ALA A 93 -4.04 -8.90 2.68
CA ALA A 93 -5.03 -8.55 3.70
C ALA A 93 -4.81 -7.12 4.25
N ALA A 94 -3.56 -6.72 4.50
CA ALA A 94 -3.22 -5.37 4.92
C ALA A 94 -3.56 -4.32 3.84
N MET A 95 -3.22 -4.61 2.58
CA MET A 95 -3.56 -3.74 1.44
C MET A 95 -5.07 -3.53 1.34
N GLU A 96 -5.86 -4.59 1.36
CA GLU A 96 -7.32 -4.50 1.25
C GLU A 96 -7.94 -3.74 2.43
N ARG A 97 -7.47 -3.98 3.67
CA ARG A 97 -7.92 -3.22 4.84
C ARG A 97 -7.68 -1.72 4.69
N VAL A 98 -6.46 -1.34 4.32
CA VAL A 98 -6.08 0.08 4.14
C VAL A 98 -6.91 0.74 3.05
N LEU A 99 -7.06 0.09 1.88
CA LEU A 99 -7.83 0.65 0.78
C LEU A 99 -9.32 0.78 1.10
N ASN A 100 -9.91 -0.21 1.78
CA ASN A 100 -11.31 -0.14 2.20
C ASN A 100 -11.55 1.00 3.19
N GLU A 101 -10.64 1.22 4.15
CA GLU A 101 -10.72 2.37 5.06
C GLU A 101 -10.61 3.70 4.31
N PHE A 102 -9.73 3.78 3.31
CA PHE A 102 -9.64 4.98 2.48
C PHE A 102 -10.94 5.25 1.70
N GLU A 103 -11.55 4.22 1.10
CA GLU A 103 -12.84 4.37 0.41
C GLU A 103 -13.94 4.88 1.36
N ASN A 104 -14.03 4.26 2.54
CA ASN A 104 -15.02 4.60 3.56
C ASN A 104 -14.87 6.05 4.06
N LYS A 105 -13.65 6.60 4.07
CA LYS A 105 -13.37 7.93 4.64
C LYS A 105 -13.29 9.05 3.61
N SER A 106 -13.11 8.76 2.32
CA SER A 106 -12.81 9.79 1.32
C SER A 106 -13.82 9.96 0.19
N ASN A 107 -14.90 9.15 0.16
CA ASN A 107 -15.85 9.11 -0.95
C ASN A 107 -15.21 8.82 -2.34
N ILE A 108 -13.91 8.46 -2.36
CA ILE A 108 -13.19 7.98 -3.53
C ILE A 108 -13.35 6.47 -3.59
N LYS A 109 -13.58 5.92 -4.78
CA LYS A 109 -13.58 4.47 -5.00
C LYS A 109 -12.29 4.06 -5.70
N PHE A 110 -11.56 3.13 -5.11
CA PHE A 110 -10.31 2.55 -5.61
C PHE A 110 -10.53 1.22 -6.38
N LYS A 111 -11.76 0.99 -6.87
CA LYS A 111 -12.16 -0.14 -7.74
C LYS A 111 -11.21 -0.32 -8.92
#